data_AF-A0A971A9L0-F1
#
_entry.id   AF-A0A971A9L0-F1
#
_cell.length_a   1.000
_cell.length_b   1.000
_cell.length_c   1.000
_cell.angle_alpha   90.00
_cell.angle_beta   90.00
_cell.angle_gamma   90.00
#
_symmetry.space_group_name_H-M   'P 1'
#
loop_
_entity.id
_entity.type
_entity.pdbx_description
1 polymer ?
#
loop_
_entity_poly.entity_id
_entity_poly.type
_entity_poly.pdbx_seq_one_letter_code
_entity_poly.pdbx_strand_id
1 'polypeptide(L)'
;MGTLLSYGFVLVLLLAAELFYFRIADRFNIIDKPNERSSHNYITIRGGRSIWWVAALLFLLFHFSSQGLWFFAGITLIAGVSFVDDIVTLGQRVRLLFHLLAMSCAFYMAGVFGMYPWWAIVAGYVVFIGIVNAYNFMDGINGITGLYSIAVLASLQYVNLTYGNFVHEDLIWYPMLASVVFLFFNFRKRARCFAGDVGSVAIAFWIVTLLLLLIVKTEN
;
A
#
# COMPACT_ATOMS: atom_id res chain seq x y z
N MET A 1 -27.61 -2.35 -1.28
CA MET A 1 -26.94 -1.90 -0.04
C MET A 1 -26.49 -0.46 -0.30
N GLY A 2 -26.84 0.53 0.52
CA GLY A 2 -26.36 1.90 0.28
C GLY A 2 -24.84 1.97 0.32
N THR A 3 -24.22 2.89 -0.43
CA THR A 3 -22.74 3.07 -0.49
C THR A 3 -22.10 3.25 0.89
N LEU A 4 -22.79 3.94 1.80
CA LEU A 4 -22.36 4.05 3.20
C LEU A 4 -22.34 2.70 3.95
N LEU A 5 -23.32 1.84 3.69
CA LEU A 5 -23.42 0.51 4.31
C LEU A 5 -22.35 -0.44 3.74
N SER A 6 -21.98 -0.33 2.46
CA SER A 6 -20.88 -1.12 1.89
C SER A 6 -19.52 -0.70 2.44
N TYR A 7 -19.24 0.61 2.54
CA TYR A 7 -17.99 1.07 3.15
C TYR A 7 -17.90 0.76 4.65
N GLY A 8 -19.02 0.85 5.38
CA GLY A 8 -19.09 0.41 6.77
C GLY A 8 -18.76 -1.08 6.92
N PHE A 9 -19.27 -1.93 6.01
CA PHE A 9 -18.95 -3.35 5.98
C PHE A 9 -17.46 -3.61 5.70
N VAL A 10 -16.87 -2.94 4.71
CA VAL A 10 -15.43 -3.03 4.39
C VAL A 10 -14.57 -2.58 5.57
N LEU A 11 -14.94 -1.48 6.25
CA LEU A 11 -14.24 -0.99 7.43
C LEU A 11 -14.23 -2.03 8.56
N VAL A 12 -15.37 -2.70 8.80
CA VAL A 12 -15.48 -3.77 9.80
C VAL A 12 -14.60 -4.96 9.43
N LEU A 13 -14.57 -5.37 8.15
CA LEU A 13 -13.69 -6.45 7.69
C LEU A 13 -12.21 -6.12 7.87
N LEU A 14 -11.80 -4.89 7.53
CA LEU A 14 -10.42 -4.42 7.71
C LEU A 14 -10.04 -4.35 9.20
N LEU A 15 -10.92 -3.84 10.05
CA LEU A 15 -10.72 -3.81 11.50
C LEU A 15 -10.60 -5.22 12.08
N ALA A 16 -11.46 -6.14 11.65
CA ALA A 16 -11.42 -7.54 12.06
C ALA A 16 -10.12 -8.22 11.60
N ALA A 17 -9.67 -7.95 10.38
CA ALA A 17 -8.42 -8.47 9.83
C ALA A 17 -7.19 -7.96 10.62
N GLU A 18 -7.14 -6.66 10.93
CA GLU A 18 -6.05 -6.06 11.72
C GLU A 18 -5.99 -6.65 13.14
N LEU A 19 -7.14 -6.76 13.81
CA LEU A 19 -7.21 -7.37 15.15
C LEU A 19 -6.85 -8.86 15.14
N PHE A 20 -7.24 -9.60 14.10
CA PHE A 20 -6.86 -10.99 13.92
C PHE A 20 -5.35 -11.11 13.69
N TYR A 21 -4.78 -10.23 12.88
CA TYR A 21 -3.34 -10.18 12.66
C TYR A 21 -2.58 -9.92 13.95
N PHE A 22 -3.02 -9.01 14.83
CA PHE A 22 -2.35 -8.80 16.13
C PHE A 22 -2.27 -10.09 16.96
N ARG A 23 -3.31 -10.92 16.96
CA ARG A 23 -3.27 -12.22 17.66
C ARG A 23 -2.25 -13.19 17.08
N ILE A 24 -2.09 -13.18 15.76
CA ILE A 24 -1.06 -13.98 15.07
C ILE A 24 0.32 -13.43 15.39
N ALA A 25 0.52 -12.13 15.26
CA ALA A 25 1.80 -11.47 15.51
C ALA A 25 2.27 -11.69 16.95
N ASP A 26 1.37 -11.61 17.94
CA ASP A 26 1.67 -11.93 19.33
C ASP A 26 2.06 -13.40 19.51
N ARG A 27 1.34 -14.34 18.87
CA ARG A 27 1.63 -15.78 18.95
C ARG A 27 2.99 -16.14 18.35
N PHE A 28 3.38 -15.50 17.27
CA PHE A 28 4.64 -15.75 16.57
C PHE A 28 5.78 -14.80 16.97
N ASN A 29 5.59 -13.97 18.01
CA ASN A 29 6.56 -12.97 18.47
C ASN A 29 7.08 -12.04 17.34
N ILE A 30 6.20 -11.64 16.41
CA ILE A 30 6.53 -10.71 15.32
C ILE A 30 6.52 -9.28 15.89
N ILE A 31 7.62 -8.92 16.51
CA ILE A 31 7.77 -7.74 17.36
C ILE A 31 8.84 -6.80 16.79
N ASP A 32 8.59 -5.50 16.81
CA ASP A 32 9.60 -4.46 16.56
C ASP A 32 10.33 -4.12 17.86
N LYS A 33 11.66 -4.27 17.83
CA LYS A 33 12.54 -3.77 18.89
C LYS A 33 13.12 -2.43 18.41
N PRO A 34 13.10 -1.39 19.25
CA PRO A 34 13.65 -0.10 18.87
C PRO A 34 15.15 -0.21 18.56
N ASN A 35 15.57 0.41 17.46
CA ASN A 35 16.96 0.52 17.01
C ASN A 35 17.37 2.00 16.95
N GLU A 36 18.63 2.32 16.64
CA GLU A 36 19.13 3.71 16.60
C GLU A 36 18.40 4.63 15.61
N ARG A 37 17.64 4.06 14.68
CA ARG A 37 16.78 4.79 13.72
C ARG A 37 15.35 4.99 14.20
N SER A 38 14.95 4.32 15.28
CA SER A 38 13.58 4.32 15.78
C SER A 38 13.33 5.56 16.63
N SER A 39 12.23 6.28 16.39
CA SER A 39 11.81 7.42 17.22
C SER A 39 11.09 7.00 18.50
N HIS A 40 11.07 5.70 18.82
CA HIS A 40 10.34 5.10 19.93
C HIS A 40 11.29 4.28 20.80
N ASN A 41 10.99 4.20 22.11
CA ASN A 41 11.82 3.50 23.10
C ASN A 41 11.14 2.25 23.70
N TYR A 42 10.03 1.79 23.12
CA TYR A 42 9.24 0.67 23.64
C TYR A 42 8.97 -0.37 22.55
N ILE A 43 8.89 -1.63 22.96
CA ILE A 43 8.60 -2.77 22.09
C ILE A 43 7.19 -2.63 21.49
N THR A 44 7.06 -2.73 20.16
CA THR A 44 5.79 -2.53 19.45
C THR A 44 5.49 -3.72 18.53
N ILE A 45 4.22 -4.06 18.31
CA ILE A 45 3.87 -5.15 17.39
C ILE A 45 4.07 -4.69 15.95
N ARG A 46 4.65 -5.54 15.11
CA ARG A 46 4.76 -5.33 13.65
C ARG A 46 3.43 -5.66 12.96
N GLY A 47 2.39 -4.90 13.34
CA GLY A 47 0.97 -5.21 13.18
C GLY A 47 0.29 -4.75 11.88
N GLY A 48 0.65 -3.58 11.34
CA GLY A 48 -0.07 -2.94 10.22
C GLY A 48 0.37 -3.40 8.83
N ARG A 49 1.11 -4.51 8.75
CA ARG A 49 1.85 -4.93 7.55
C ARG A 49 0.96 -5.35 6.40
N SER A 50 -0.16 -6.00 6.71
CA SER A 50 -1.03 -6.61 5.72
C SER A 50 -2.27 -5.78 5.39
N ILE A 51 -2.56 -4.68 6.10
CA ILE A 51 -3.89 -4.06 6.00
C ILE A 51 -4.19 -3.52 4.59
N TRP A 52 -3.20 -2.91 3.93
CA TRP A 52 -3.36 -2.50 2.54
C TRP A 52 -3.43 -3.73 1.61
N TRP A 53 -2.63 -4.77 1.82
CA TRP A 53 -2.77 -6.00 1.03
C TRP A 53 -4.18 -6.63 1.16
N VAL A 54 -4.74 -6.66 2.37
CA VAL A 54 -6.11 -7.14 2.62
C VAL A 54 -7.14 -6.24 1.94
N ALA A 55 -6.95 -4.92 1.95
CA ALA A 55 -7.82 -4.00 1.22
C ALA A 55 -7.78 -4.25 -0.29
N ALA A 56 -6.61 -4.55 -0.86
CA ALA A 56 -6.46 -4.93 -2.27
C ALA A 56 -7.16 -6.25 -2.59
N LEU A 57 -7.07 -7.23 -1.68
CA LEU A 57 -7.79 -8.49 -1.80
C LEU A 57 -9.32 -8.28 -1.79
N LEU A 58 -9.83 -7.48 -0.85
CA LEU A 58 -11.26 -7.14 -0.80
C LEU A 58 -11.71 -6.43 -2.08
N PHE A 59 -10.91 -5.51 -2.62
CA PHE A 59 -11.18 -4.87 -3.90
C PHE A 59 -11.28 -5.92 -5.03
N LEU A 60 -10.32 -6.82 -5.14
CA LEU A 60 -10.33 -7.88 -6.16
C LEU A 60 -11.56 -8.79 -6.04
N LEU A 61 -11.94 -9.16 -4.82
CA LEU A 61 -13.07 -10.05 -4.58
C LEU A 61 -14.42 -9.39 -4.92
N PHE A 62 -14.59 -8.09 -4.67
CA PHE A 62 -15.83 -7.37 -4.95
C PHE A 62 -15.89 -6.78 -6.37
N HIS A 63 -14.74 -6.49 -6.99
CA HIS A 63 -14.63 -5.87 -8.32
C HIS A 63 -13.71 -6.68 -9.25
N PHE A 64 -13.97 -7.98 -9.33
CA PHE A 64 -13.14 -8.89 -10.11
C PHE A 64 -13.00 -8.45 -11.57
N SER A 65 -11.76 -8.24 -12.00
CA SER A 65 -11.42 -7.77 -13.35
C SER A 65 -10.00 -8.15 -13.71
N SER A 66 -9.68 -8.18 -15.02
CA SER A 66 -8.31 -8.43 -15.49
C SER A 66 -7.32 -7.37 -14.97
N GLN A 67 -7.73 -6.10 -14.94
CA GLN A 67 -6.94 -5.01 -14.37
C GLN A 67 -6.75 -5.21 -12.85
N GLY A 68 -7.82 -5.55 -12.13
CA GLY A 68 -7.74 -5.88 -10.70
C GLY A 68 -6.80 -7.04 -10.39
N LEU A 69 -6.73 -8.05 -11.26
CA LEU A 69 -5.78 -9.16 -11.11
C LEU A 69 -4.32 -8.71 -11.25
N TRP A 70 -3.99 -7.87 -12.23
CA TRP A 70 -2.64 -7.33 -12.38
C TRP A 70 -2.24 -6.41 -11.24
N PHE A 71 -3.16 -5.56 -10.77
CA PHE A 71 -2.96 -4.74 -9.58
C PHE A 71 -2.67 -5.62 -8.36
N PHE A 72 -3.52 -6.63 -8.12
CA PHE A 72 -3.38 -7.52 -6.98
C PHE A 72 -2.11 -8.39 -7.06
N ALA A 73 -1.71 -8.83 -8.26
CA ALA A 73 -0.44 -9.52 -8.48
C ALA A 73 0.75 -8.62 -8.11
N GLY A 74 0.76 -7.37 -8.57
CA GLY A 74 1.82 -6.40 -8.27
C GLY A 74 1.95 -6.12 -6.77
N ILE A 75 0.84 -5.82 -6.08
CA ILE A 75 0.88 -5.56 -4.64
C ILE A 75 1.26 -6.82 -3.84
N THR A 76 0.87 -8.02 -4.31
CA THR A 76 1.26 -9.29 -3.68
C THR A 76 2.75 -9.56 -3.85
N LEU A 77 3.33 -9.26 -5.01
CA LEU A 77 4.78 -9.41 -5.23
C LEU A 77 5.59 -8.50 -4.31
N ILE A 78 5.23 -7.21 -4.22
CA ILE A 78 6.00 -6.25 -3.42
C ILE A 78 5.77 -6.41 -1.92
N ALA A 79 4.54 -6.67 -1.48
CA ALA A 79 4.26 -6.99 -0.08
C ALA A 79 4.90 -8.33 0.30
N GLY A 80 4.83 -9.32 -0.59
CA GLY A 80 5.40 -10.65 -0.37
C GLY A 80 6.91 -10.61 -0.21
N VAL A 81 7.64 -9.93 -1.10
CA VAL A 81 9.12 -9.84 -0.97
C VAL A 81 9.52 -9.11 0.32
N SER A 82 8.81 -8.04 0.70
CA SER A 82 9.08 -7.33 1.95
C SER A 82 8.76 -8.17 3.17
N PHE A 83 7.72 -9.01 3.10
CA PHE A 83 7.36 -9.92 4.20
C PHE A 83 8.41 -11.03 4.37
N VAL A 84 8.96 -11.54 3.26
CA VAL A 84 10.05 -12.52 3.31
C VAL A 84 11.35 -11.86 3.83
N ASP A 85 11.63 -10.61 3.43
CA ASP A 85 12.77 -9.83 3.90
C ASP A 85 12.75 -9.66 5.43
N ASP A 86 11.56 -9.42 6.00
CA ASP A 86 11.34 -9.33 7.44
C ASP A 86 11.70 -10.63 8.20
N ILE A 87 11.68 -11.80 7.55
CA ILE A 87 11.93 -13.10 8.17
C ILE A 87 13.37 -13.58 7.96
N VAL A 88 13.87 -13.52 6.71
CA VAL A 88 15.14 -14.17 6.31
C VAL A 88 16.22 -13.16 5.91
N THR A 89 15.94 -11.86 5.87
CA THR A 89 16.84 -10.80 5.38
C THR A 89 17.38 -11.11 3.99
N LEU A 90 16.71 -10.57 2.98
CA LEU A 90 17.03 -10.76 1.57
C LEU A 90 18.11 -9.79 1.08
N GLY A 91 18.85 -10.23 0.05
CA GLY A 91 19.78 -9.35 -0.65
C GLY A 91 19.05 -8.26 -1.45
N GLN A 92 19.66 -7.07 -1.55
CA GLN A 92 19.11 -5.93 -2.29
C GLN A 92 18.71 -6.25 -3.73
N ARG A 93 19.44 -7.15 -4.40
CA ARG A 93 19.14 -7.58 -5.78
C ARG A 93 17.80 -8.31 -5.89
N VAL A 94 17.45 -9.14 -4.90
CA VAL A 94 16.18 -9.86 -4.86
C VAL A 94 15.04 -8.88 -4.64
N ARG A 95 15.19 -7.97 -3.66
CA ARG A 95 14.20 -6.90 -3.41
C ARG A 95 13.94 -6.08 -4.66
N LEU A 96 15.01 -5.61 -5.32
CA LEU A 96 14.90 -4.83 -6.55
C LEU A 96 14.17 -5.59 -7.66
N LEU A 97 14.47 -6.87 -7.87
CA LEU A 97 13.79 -7.69 -8.88
C LEU A 97 12.27 -7.70 -8.65
N PHE A 98 11.82 -7.97 -7.43
CA PHE A 98 10.39 -8.02 -7.12
C PHE A 98 9.72 -6.64 -7.19
N HIS A 99 10.43 -5.56 -6.84
CA HIS A 99 9.92 -4.20 -7.05
C HIS A 99 9.72 -3.92 -8.55
N LEU A 100 10.68 -4.29 -9.40
CA LEU A 100 10.56 -4.13 -10.85
C LEU A 100 9.42 -4.98 -11.43
N LEU A 101 9.26 -6.23 -10.97
CA LEU A 101 8.14 -7.09 -11.40
C LEU A 101 6.79 -6.52 -10.96
N ALA A 102 6.68 -6.02 -9.73
CA ALA A 102 5.46 -5.38 -9.25
C ALA A 102 5.10 -4.15 -10.11
N MET A 103 6.08 -3.28 -10.38
CA MET A 103 5.86 -2.12 -11.24
C MET A 103 5.56 -2.52 -12.70
N SER A 104 6.13 -3.62 -13.20
CA SER A 104 5.78 -4.17 -14.51
C SER A 104 4.30 -4.56 -14.58
N CYS A 105 3.72 -5.11 -13.51
CA CYS A 105 2.29 -5.39 -13.46
C CYS A 105 1.46 -4.10 -13.55
N ALA A 106 1.86 -3.03 -12.86
CA ALA A 106 1.19 -1.72 -12.96
C ALA A 106 1.31 -1.11 -14.36
N PHE A 107 2.50 -1.18 -14.99
CA PHE A 107 2.71 -0.72 -16.36
C PHE A 107 1.90 -1.51 -17.38
N TYR A 108 1.80 -2.83 -17.23
CA TYR A 108 0.98 -3.66 -18.09
C TYR A 108 -0.51 -3.31 -17.93
N MET A 109 -0.98 -3.18 -16.69
CA MET A 109 -2.35 -2.77 -16.39
C MET A 109 -2.71 -1.42 -17.00
N ALA A 110 -1.79 -0.46 -16.94
CA ALA A 110 -1.96 0.89 -17.47
C ALA A 110 -1.69 1.03 -18.98
N GLY A 111 -1.31 -0.04 -19.69
CA GLY A 111 -1.05 0.00 -21.13
C GLY A 111 0.21 0.78 -21.53
N VAL A 112 1.18 0.91 -20.62
CA VAL A 112 2.38 1.75 -20.82
C VAL A 112 3.32 1.15 -21.88
N PHE A 113 3.42 -0.18 -21.94
CA PHE A 113 4.31 -0.86 -22.87
C PHE A 113 3.84 -0.66 -24.31
N GLY A 114 4.70 -0.03 -25.13
CA GLY A 114 4.41 0.28 -26.53
C GLY A 114 3.71 1.61 -26.78
N MET A 115 3.14 2.23 -25.74
CA MET A 115 2.52 3.56 -25.83
C MET A 115 3.52 4.69 -25.53
N TYR A 116 4.45 4.45 -24.60
CA TYR A 116 5.46 5.43 -24.18
C TYR A 116 6.87 5.06 -24.68
N PRO A 117 7.77 6.04 -24.89
CA PRO A 117 9.14 5.76 -25.29
C PRO A 117 9.90 5.03 -24.17
N TRP A 118 10.87 4.20 -24.56
CA TRP A 118 11.60 3.34 -23.62
C TRP A 118 12.25 4.10 -22.44
N TRP A 119 12.73 5.32 -22.68
CA TRP A 119 13.35 6.14 -21.64
C TRP A 119 12.36 6.59 -20.56
N ALA A 120 11.08 6.81 -20.92
CA ALA A 120 10.03 7.18 -19.97
C ALA A 120 9.67 6.00 -19.07
N ILE A 121 9.67 4.78 -19.63
CA ILE A 121 9.46 3.55 -18.86
C ILE A 121 10.59 3.34 -17.84
N VAL A 122 11.84 3.55 -18.26
CA VAL A 122 13.01 3.50 -17.36
C VAL A 122 12.92 4.56 -16.26
N ALA A 123 12.57 5.79 -16.61
CA ALA A 123 12.35 6.86 -15.63
C ALA A 123 11.24 6.49 -14.63
N GLY A 124 10.14 5.90 -15.11
CA GLY A 124 9.05 5.42 -14.27
C GLY A 124 9.49 4.38 -13.24
N TYR A 125 10.33 3.41 -13.63
CA TYR A 125 10.92 2.46 -12.66
C TYR A 125 11.78 3.16 -11.60
N VAL A 126 12.62 4.11 -12.01
CA VAL A 126 13.51 4.85 -11.08
C VAL A 126 12.69 5.67 -10.09
N VAL A 127 11.70 6.41 -10.58
CA VAL A 127 10.79 7.21 -9.74
C VAL A 127 10.02 6.30 -8.78
N PHE A 128 9.50 5.17 -9.26
CA PHE A 128 8.81 4.19 -8.43
C PHE A 128 9.70 3.69 -7.28
N ILE A 129 10.93 3.25 -7.57
CA ILE A 129 11.86 2.78 -6.54
C ILE A 129 12.17 3.89 -5.53
N GLY A 130 12.35 5.13 -6.01
CA GLY A 130 12.56 6.29 -5.15
C GLY A 130 11.38 6.54 -4.20
N ILE A 131 10.14 6.53 -4.71
CA ILE A 131 8.93 6.73 -3.91
C ILE A 131 8.75 5.61 -2.88
N VAL A 132 8.94 4.36 -3.28
CA VAL A 132 8.83 3.22 -2.35
C VAL A 132 9.83 3.35 -1.19
N ASN A 133 11.09 3.70 -1.47
CA ASN A 133 12.08 3.92 -0.43
C ASN A 133 11.75 5.12 0.47
N ALA A 134 11.18 6.19 -0.10
CA ALA A 134 10.74 7.36 0.67
C ALA A 134 9.60 7.01 1.62
N TYR A 135 8.59 6.26 1.17
CA TYR A 135 7.49 5.77 2.02
C TYR A 135 7.98 4.87 3.15
N ASN A 136 8.92 3.96 2.87
CA ASN A 136 9.52 3.11 3.91
C ASN A 136 10.25 3.96 4.98
N PHE A 137 10.90 5.04 4.57
CA PHE A 137 11.56 5.95 5.50
C PHE A 137 10.55 6.74 6.37
N MET A 138 9.39 7.09 5.82
CA MET A 138 8.35 7.85 6.54
C MET A 138 7.65 7.07 7.65
N ASP A 139 7.69 5.73 7.64
CA ASP A 139 7.05 4.89 8.66
C ASP A 139 7.74 4.90 10.04
N GLY A 140 8.86 5.62 10.16
CA GLY A 140 9.58 5.77 11.42
C GLY A 140 8.87 6.64 12.47
N ILE A 141 7.82 7.39 12.11
CA ILE A 141 7.12 8.33 13.01
C ILE A 141 5.62 8.01 13.04
N ASN A 142 5.07 7.88 14.25
CA ASN A 142 3.66 7.59 14.48
C ASN A 142 2.73 8.54 13.71
N GLY A 143 1.86 7.98 12.88
CA GLY A 143 0.84 8.68 12.11
C GLY A 143 1.28 9.16 10.74
N ILE A 144 2.58 9.29 10.45
CA ILE A 144 3.03 9.93 9.19
C ILE A 144 2.59 9.12 7.97
N THR A 145 2.89 7.83 7.90
CA THR A 145 2.54 6.97 6.75
C THR A 145 1.05 7.01 6.44
N GLY A 146 0.22 6.86 7.48
CA GLY A 146 -1.24 6.83 7.32
C GLY A 146 -1.81 8.20 6.93
N LEU A 147 -1.39 9.28 7.59
CA LEU A 147 -1.89 10.64 7.31
C LEU A 147 -1.49 11.12 5.92
N TYR A 148 -0.24 10.90 5.51
CA TYR A 148 0.23 11.26 4.18
C TYR A 148 -0.51 10.46 3.10
N SER A 149 -0.71 9.16 3.33
CA SER A 149 -1.48 8.32 2.41
C SER A 149 -2.92 8.81 2.28
N ILE A 150 -3.59 9.17 3.37
CA ILE A 150 -4.95 9.75 3.31
C ILE A 150 -4.94 11.08 2.56
N ALA A 151 -3.97 11.96 2.80
CA ALA A 151 -3.88 13.24 2.12
C ALA A 151 -3.80 13.06 0.59
N VAL A 152 -2.91 12.18 0.12
CA VAL A 152 -2.76 11.88 -1.32
C VAL A 152 -4.00 11.20 -1.88
N LEU A 153 -4.53 10.17 -1.19
CA LEU A 153 -5.71 9.42 -1.65
C LEU A 153 -6.96 10.30 -1.70
N ALA A 154 -7.15 11.22 -0.73
CA ALA A 154 -8.27 12.13 -0.71
C ALA A 154 -8.20 13.13 -1.88
N SER A 155 -7.01 13.65 -2.19
CA SER A 155 -6.80 14.48 -3.37
C SER A 155 -7.08 13.72 -4.67
N LEU A 156 -6.61 12.46 -4.78
CA LEU A 156 -6.88 11.61 -5.94
C LEU A 156 -8.37 11.31 -6.09
N GLN A 157 -9.07 11.00 -5.00
CA GLN A 157 -10.52 10.76 -5.02
C GLN A 157 -11.28 12.02 -5.41
N TYR A 158 -10.89 13.18 -4.90
CA TYR A 158 -11.47 14.46 -5.30
C TYR A 158 -11.33 14.68 -6.81
N VAL A 159 -10.15 14.43 -7.37
CA VAL A 159 -9.92 14.52 -8.82
C VAL A 159 -10.79 13.52 -9.58
N ASN A 160 -10.84 12.26 -9.13
CA ASN A 160 -11.63 11.19 -9.75
C ASN A 160 -13.11 11.56 -9.86
N LEU A 161 -13.70 12.08 -8.78
CA LEU A 161 -15.12 12.46 -8.73
C LEU A 161 -15.43 13.76 -9.50
N THR A 162 -14.48 14.71 -9.54
CA THR A 162 -14.75 16.06 -10.08
C THR A 162 -14.48 16.15 -11.58
N TYR A 163 -13.39 15.54 -12.05
CA TYR A 163 -12.91 15.68 -13.43
C TYR A 163 -13.17 14.45 -14.30
N GLY A 164 -13.93 13.49 -13.78
CA GLY A 164 -14.28 12.24 -14.43
C GLY A 164 -13.41 11.08 -13.95
N ASN A 165 -14.04 9.92 -13.80
CA ASN A 165 -13.41 8.76 -13.22
C ASN A 165 -12.26 8.27 -14.12
N PHE A 166 -11.02 8.34 -13.62
CA PHE A 166 -9.85 7.69 -14.22
C PHE A 166 -9.69 6.25 -13.74
N VAL A 167 -10.28 5.91 -12.59
CA VAL A 167 -10.29 4.57 -12.01
C VAL A 167 -11.58 4.32 -11.23
N HIS A 168 -11.84 3.05 -10.93
CA HIS A 168 -12.93 2.67 -10.03
C HIS A 168 -12.73 3.30 -8.64
N GLU A 169 -13.74 3.99 -8.12
CA GLU A 169 -13.67 4.77 -6.87
C GLU A 169 -13.22 3.91 -5.68
N ASP A 170 -13.67 2.66 -5.62
CA ASP A 170 -13.30 1.72 -4.55
C ASP A 170 -11.80 1.40 -4.51
N LEU A 171 -11.07 1.54 -5.63
CA LEU A 171 -9.61 1.41 -5.64
C LEU A 171 -8.92 2.55 -4.89
N ILE A 172 -9.62 3.64 -4.57
CA ILE A 172 -9.11 4.76 -3.76
C ILE A 172 -9.77 4.76 -2.37
N TRP A 173 -11.06 4.44 -2.26
CA TRP A 173 -11.74 4.37 -0.95
C TRP A 173 -11.18 3.26 -0.06
N TYR A 174 -10.91 2.07 -0.59
CA TYR A 174 -10.48 0.93 0.23
C TYR A 174 -9.12 1.16 0.91
N PRO A 175 -8.06 1.66 0.23
CA PRO A 175 -6.81 1.98 0.91
C PRO A 175 -6.95 3.18 1.86
N MET A 176 -7.92 4.08 1.64
CA MET A 176 -8.22 5.17 2.57
C MET A 176 -8.87 4.64 3.86
N LEU A 177 -9.84 3.73 3.75
CA LEU A 177 -10.45 3.04 4.90
C LEU A 177 -9.40 2.21 5.66
N ALA A 178 -8.54 1.49 4.94
CA ALA A 178 -7.40 0.77 5.54
C ALA A 178 -6.48 1.71 6.31
N SER A 179 -6.17 2.89 5.74
CA SER A 179 -5.35 3.90 6.41
C SER A 179 -6.02 4.47 7.67
N VAL A 180 -7.35 4.63 7.68
CA VAL A 180 -8.11 5.03 8.88
C VAL A 180 -8.01 3.98 9.99
N VAL A 181 -8.21 2.70 9.64
CA VAL A 181 -8.07 1.59 10.60
C VAL A 181 -6.64 1.51 11.13
N PHE A 182 -5.64 1.62 10.26
CA PHE A 182 -4.23 1.66 10.64
C PHE A 182 -3.93 2.81 11.61
N LEU A 183 -4.35 4.03 11.26
CA LEU A 183 -4.15 5.22 12.11
C LEU A 183 -4.82 5.07 13.48
N PHE A 184 -5.95 4.38 13.58
CA PHE A 184 -6.57 4.13 14.88
C PHE A 184 -5.63 3.39 15.86
N PHE A 185 -4.73 2.54 15.37
CA PHE A 185 -3.75 1.81 16.17
C PHE A 185 -2.36 2.46 16.19
N ASN A 186 -1.98 3.14 15.10
CA ASN A 186 -0.66 3.73 14.92
C ASN A 186 -0.57 5.18 15.44
N PHE A 187 -1.59 6.03 15.21
CA PHE A 187 -1.56 7.46 15.57
C PHE A 187 -1.86 7.68 17.07
N ARG A 188 -0.89 7.28 17.89
CA ARG A 188 -0.96 7.31 19.36
C ARG A 188 0.37 7.78 19.92
N LYS A 189 0.36 8.25 21.17
CA LYS A 189 1.60 8.49 21.94
C LYS A 189 2.44 7.21 22.06
N ARG A 190 1.75 6.07 22.21
CA ARG A 190 2.33 4.73 22.11
C ARG A 190 1.66 3.95 20.98
N ALA A 191 2.32 3.84 19.84
CA ALA A 191 1.78 3.08 18.70
C ALA A 191 1.56 1.63 19.12
N ARG A 192 0.45 1.03 18.70
CA ARG A 192 0.20 -0.40 18.89
C ARG A 192 0.74 -1.22 17.73
N CYS A 193 0.74 -0.64 16.53
CA CYS A 193 1.34 -1.23 15.34
C CYS A 193 2.06 -0.19 14.50
N PHE A 194 3.08 -0.65 13.77
CA PHE A 194 3.71 0.06 12.66
C PHE A 194 3.36 -0.66 11.34
N ALA A 195 3.41 0.07 10.23
CA ALA A 195 3.21 -0.54 8.91
C ALA A 195 4.37 -1.48 8.57
N GLY A 196 5.57 -1.15 9.04
CA GLY A 196 6.82 -1.81 8.67
C GLY A 196 7.09 -1.72 7.17
N ASP A 197 8.16 -2.38 6.71
CA ASP A 197 8.52 -2.41 5.29
C ASP A 197 7.37 -2.94 4.42
N VAL A 198 6.67 -4.00 4.84
CA VAL A 198 5.55 -4.58 4.07
C VAL A 198 4.43 -3.59 3.80
N GLY A 199 3.93 -2.92 4.84
CA GLY A 199 2.79 -2.01 4.71
C GLY A 199 3.18 -0.74 3.94
N SER A 200 4.36 -0.19 4.23
CA SER A 200 4.87 1.02 3.58
C SER A 200 5.14 0.82 2.09
N VAL A 201 5.77 -0.28 1.66
CA VAL A 201 5.94 -0.57 0.23
C VAL A 201 4.61 -0.82 -0.47
N ALA A 202 3.65 -1.45 0.22
CA ALA A 202 2.35 -1.80 -0.35
C ALA A 202 1.51 -0.54 -0.63
N ILE A 203 1.44 0.40 0.31
CA ILE A 203 0.73 1.66 0.10
C ILE A 203 1.44 2.56 -0.92
N ALA A 204 2.78 2.55 -0.95
CA ALA A 204 3.55 3.26 -1.95
C ALA A 204 3.25 2.74 -3.36
N PHE A 205 3.25 1.41 -3.56
CA PHE A 205 2.86 0.79 -4.82
C PHE A 205 1.43 1.17 -5.22
N TRP A 206 0.50 1.15 -4.28
CA TRP A 206 -0.88 1.54 -4.53
C TRP A 206 -0.97 2.98 -5.04
N ILE A 207 -0.37 3.93 -4.33
CA ILE A 207 -0.41 5.35 -4.66
C ILE A 207 0.29 5.63 -6.00
N VAL A 208 1.46 5.04 -6.25
CA VAL A 208 2.15 5.19 -7.54
C VAL A 208 1.33 4.62 -8.69
N THR A 209 0.63 3.50 -8.47
CA THR A 209 -0.25 2.93 -9.49
C THR A 209 -1.42 3.86 -9.81
N LEU A 210 -2.03 4.50 -8.80
CA LEU A 210 -3.09 5.48 -9.01
C LEU A 210 -2.58 6.73 -9.76
N LEU A 211 -1.40 7.23 -9.40
CA LEU A 211 -0.77 8.35 -10.10
C LEU A 211 -0.46 8.00 -11.54
N LEU A 212 0.05 6.80 -11.80
CA LEU A 212 0.30 6.30 -13.16
C LEU A 212 -0.99 6.28 -13.98
N LEU A 213 -2.07 5.73 -13.45
CA LEU A 213 -3.37 5.69 -14.14
C LEU A 213 -3.90 7.09 -14.44
N LEU A 214 -3.73 8.04 -13.52
CA LEU A 214 -4.11 9.43 -13.75
C LEU A 214 -3.25 10.09 -14.85
N ILE A 215 -1.94 9.86 -14.85
CA ILE A 215 -1.02 10.36 -15.89
C ILE A 215 -1.43 9.83 -17.26
N VAL A 216 -1.63 8.51 -17.39
CA VAL A 216 -2.07 7.90 -18.65
C VAL A 216 -3.44 8.43 -19.09
N LYS A 217 -4.39 8.59 -18.16
CA LYS A 217 -5.72 9.13 -18.47
C LYS A 217 -5.68 10.58 -18.97
N THR A 218 -4.71 11.36 -18.50
CA THR A 218 -4.55 12.77 -18.84
C THR A 218 -3.58 13.00 -20.01
N GLU A 219 -2.99 11.93 -20.55
CA GLU A 219 -2.01 11.96 -21.66
C GLU A 219 -0.77 12.83 -21.36
N ASN A 220 -0.37 12.88 -20.08
CA ASN A 220 0.85 13.58 -19.63
C ASN A 220 2.05 12.64 -19.45
#